data_AF-A0A957NCB7-F1
#
_entry.id   AF-A0A957NCB7-F1
#
_cell.length_a   1.000
_cell.length_b   1.000
_cell.length_c   1.000
_cell.angle_alpha   90.00
_cell.angle_beta   90.00
_cell.angle_gamma   90.00
#
_symmetry.space_group_name_H-M   'P 1'
#
loop_
_entity.id
_entity.type
_entity.pdbx_description
1 polymer ?
#
loop_
_entity_poly.entity_id
_entity_poly.type
_entity_poly.pdbx_seq_one_letter_code
_entity_poly.pdbx_strand_id
1 'polypeptide(L)'
;VWIPNPAYPQNFYFAWNTYPFNLFAFNTVFRYAIPVTIGVTISSALVAYGFSRIRWRGRDTLFYLCIATMMVPFQVTMVPLFIIFKQFGWVNTFLPLVVPAFFGAPYFIFMLRQFFRTIPEELSDAARIDGANEFVTMWRVILPLTKPALVVVALFTFMNAWNDYLGPLIYLRREEQYVLALGL
;
A
#
# COMPACT_ATOMS: atom_id res chain seq x y z
N VAL A 1 -28.25 -7.32 -29.87
CA VAL A 1 -29.18 -7.11 -28.73
C VAL A 1 -28.35 -6.74 -27.51
N TRP A 2 -28.57 -5.58 -26.91
CA TRP A 2 -27.79 -5.07 -25.76
C TRP A 2 -28.33 -5.52 -24.39
N ILE A 3 -29.60 -5.95 -24.34
CA ILE A 3 -30.28 -6.37 -23.11
C ILE A 3 -30.58 -7.88 -23.21
N PRO A 4 -30.10 -8.72 -22.27
CA PRO A 4 -30.34 -10.16 -22.32
C PRO A 4 -31.84 -10.50 -22.39
N ASN A 5 -32.20 -11.45 -23.25
CA ASN A 5 -33.56 -11.99 -23.33
C ASN A 5 -33.53 -13.54 -23.35
N PRO A 6 -33.94 -14.21 -22.27
CA PRO A 6 -34.46 -13.63 -21.03
C PRO A 6 -33.36 -13.05 -20.14
N ALA A 7 -33.71 -12.06 -19.32
CA ALA A 7 -32.84 -11.56 -18.25
C ALA A 7 -32.89 -12.51 -17.05
N TYR A 8 -31.74 -12.75 -16.39
CA TYR A 8 -31.61 -13.62 -15.22
C TYR A 8 -31.12 -12.89 -13.96
N PRO A 9 -31.91 -11.98 -13.34
CA PRO A 9 -31.51 -11.27 -12.12
C PRO A 9 -31.20 -12.19 -10.93
N GLN A 10 -31.77 -13.39 -10.90
CA GLN A 10 -31.53 -14.41 -9.87
C GLN A 10 -30.05 -14.81 -9.76
N ASN A 11 -29.26 -14.65 -10.82
CA ASN A 11 -27.82 -14.94 -10.79
C ASN A 11 -27.08 -14.09 -9.76
N PHE A 12 -27.51 -12.83 -9.54
CA PHE A 12 -26.91 -11.98 -8.50
C PHE A 12 -27.19 -12.51 -7.10
N TYR A 13 -28.43 -12.95 -6.84
CA TYR A 13 -28.80 -13.54 -5.55
C TYR A 13 -28.06 -14.87 -5.31
N PHE A 14 -27.97 -15.72 -6.34
CA PHE A 14 -27.24 -16.98 -6.22
C PHE A 14 -25.74 -16.74 -6.02
N ALA A 15 -25.11 -15.87 -6.80
CA ALA A 15 -23.70 -15.53 -6.62
C ALA A 15 -23.41 -15.00 -5.20
N TRP A 16 -24.30 -14.17 -4.66
CA TRP A 16 -24.14 -13.61 -3.31
C TRP A 16 -24.24 -14.64 -2.18
N ASN A 17 -25.06 -15.69 -2.35
CA ASN A 17 -25.35 -16.67 -1.30
C ASN A 17 -24.66 -18.03 -1.48
N THR A 18 -24.05 -18.31 -2.64
CA THR A 18 -23.34 -19.58 -2.90
C THR A 18 -22.03 -19.67 -2.12
N TYR A 19 -21.33 -18.54 -2.01
CA TYR A 19 -20.10 -18.40 -1.25
C TYR A 19 -20.31 -17.42 -0.08
N PRO A 20 -19.47 -17.45 0.96
CA PRO A 20 -19.53 -16.48 2.04
C PRO A 20 -19.01 -15.09 1.59
N PHE A 21 -19.69 -14.48 0.61
CA PHE A 21 -19.31 -13.24 -0.05
C PHE A 21 -19.05 -12.11 0.94
N ASN A 22 -19.93 -11.94 1.94
CA ASN A 22 -19.80 -10.91 2.97
C ASN A 22 -18.50 -11.08 3.77
N LEU A 23 -18.10 -12.33 4.06
CA LEU A 23 -16.84 -12.61 4.76
C LEU A 23 -15.65 -12.26 3.88
N PHE A 24 -15.68 -12.64 2.60
CA PHE A 24 -14.61 -12.32 1.66
C PHE A 24 -14.48 -10.81 1.44
N ALA A 25 -15.60 -10.09 1.34
CA ALA A 25 -15.63 -8.63 1.25
C ALA A 25 -15.04 -7.99 2.51
N PHE A 26 -15.41 -8.48 3.70
CA PHE A 26 -14.85 -8.02 4.96
C PHE A 26 -13.34 -8.25 5.05
N ASN A 27 -12.88 -9.45 4.70
CA ASN A 27 -11.46 -9.80 4.64
C ASN A 27 -10.70 -8.88 3.68
N THR A 28 -11.25 -8.65 2.49
CA THR A 28 -10.65 -7.78 1.46
C THR A 28 -10.51 -6.34 1.95
N VAL A 29 -11.58 -5.75 2.47
CA VAL A 29 -11.58 -4.33 2.87
C VAL A 29 -10.81 -4.11 4.16
N PHE A 30 -11.22 -4.78 5.23
CA PHE A 30 -10.80 -4.43 6.59
C PHE A 30 -9.53 -5.15 7.03
N ARG A 31 -9.30 -6.39 6.58
CA ARG A 31 -8.12 -7.16 6.99
C ARG A 31 -6.94 -7.00 6.03
N TYR A 32 -7.21 -6.58 4.80
CA TYR A 32 -6.18 -6.48 3.77
C TYR A 32 -6.01 -5.08 3.19
N ALA A 33 -6.96 -4.57 2.41
CA ALA A 33 -6.80 -3.35 1.62
C ALA A 33 -6.61 -2.09 2.47
N ILE A 34 -7.41 -1.88 3.52
CA ILE A 34 -7.26 -0.72 4.41
C ILE A 34 -5.89 -0.74 5.13
N PRO A 35 -5.50 -1.83 5.84
CA PRO A 35 -4.20 -1.89 6.50
C PRO A 35 -3.02 -1.66 5.56
N VAL A 36 -3.02 -2.28 4.37
CA VAL A 36 -1.97 -2.08 3.37
C VAL A 36 -1.93 -0.63 2.89
N THR A 37 -3.10 -0.05 2.61
CA THR A 37 -3.21 1.35 2.16
C THR A 37 -2.63 2.32 3.19
N ILE A 38 -2.98 2.15 4.47
CA ILE A 38 -2.45 2.95 5.57
C ILE A 38 -0.93 2.74 5.68
N GLY A 39 -0.48 1.48 5.69
CA GLY A 39 0.92 1.12 5.81
C GLY A 39 1.78 1.77 4.72
N VAL A 40 1.42 1.59 3.45
CA VAL A 40 2.16 2.16 2.31
C VAL A 40 2.13 3.68 2.34
N THR A 41 0.96 4.30 2.58
CA THR A 41 0.83 5.76 2.52
C THR A 41 1.67 6.45 3.59
N ILE A 42 1.59 5.97 4.84
CA ILE A 42 2.34 6.57 5.95
C ILE A 42 3.85 6.31 5.80
N SER A 43 4.24 5.06 5.55
CA SER A 43 5.66 4.70 5.44
C SER A 43 6.33 5.38 4.25
N SER A 44 5.67 5.42 3.09
CA SER A 44 6.21 6.07 1.90
C SER A 44 6.32 7.58 2.09
N ALA A 45 5.37 8.22 2.77
CA ALA A 45 5.44 9.65 3.09
C ALA A 45 6.60 9.96 4.05
N LEU A 46 6.79 9.16 5.10
CA LEU A 46 7.89 9.32 6.04
C LEU A 46 9.25 9.20 5.34
N VAL A 47 9.43 8.14 4.54
CA VAL A 47 10.68 7.88 3.83
C VAL A 47 10.94 8.96 2.75
N ALA A 48 9.92 9.35 2.00
CA ALA A 48 10.02 10.41 1.00
C ALA A 48 10.35 11.78 1.63
N TYR A 49 9.85 12.07 2.83
CA TYR A 49 10.20 13.29 3.56
C TYR A 49 11.68 13.29 3.93
N GLY A 50 12.19 12.18 4.45
CA GLY A 50 13.62 12.01 4.75
C GLY A 50 14.52 12.16 3.51
N PHE A 51 14.06 11.71 2.34
CA PHE A 51 14.81 11.85 1.08
C PHE A 51 14.67 13.21 0.38
N SER A 52 13.73 14.07 0.80
CA SER A 52 13.51 15.38 0.16
C SER A 52 13.82 16.57 1.08
N ARG A 53 13.33 16.58 2.32
CA ARG A 53 13.36 17.75 3.22
C ARG A 53 14.52 17.75 4.21
N ILE A 54 15.09 16.58 4.49
CA ILE A 54 16.22 16.45 5.42
C ILE A 54 17.54 16.35 4.63
N ARG A 55 18.56 17.08 5.08
CA ARG A 55 19.92 17.04 4.51
C ARG A 55 20.80 16.12 5.36
N TRP A 56 21.25 15.01 4.78
CA TRP A 56 22.13 14.04 5.44
C TRP A 56 23.03 13.32 4.43
N ARG A 57 24.16 12.79 4.89
CA ARG A 57 25.22 12.22 4.04
C ARG A 57 24.76 10.89 3.43
N GLY A 58 24.81 10.76 2.11
CA GLY A 58 24.43 9.53 1.40
C GLY A 58 22.94 9.44 1.00
N ARG A 59 22.16 10.50 1.27
CA ARG A 59 20.72 10.57 0.96
C ARG A 59 20.38 10.17 -0.47
N ASP A 60 21.04 10.78 -1.44
CA ASP A 60 20.71 10.56 -2.84
C ASP A 60 21.17 9.18 -3.32
N THR A 61 22.28 8.65 -2.80
CA THR A 61 22.72 7.28 -3.05
C THR A 61 21.70 6.25 -2.56
N LEU A 62 21.21 6.39 -1.31
CA LEU A 62 20.20 5.48 -0.76
C LEU A 62 18.84 5.65 -1.45
N PHE A 63 18.51 6.85 -1.93
CA PHE A 63 17.34 7.04 -2.77
C PHE A 63 17.45 6.29 -4.10
N TYR A 64 18.61 6.35 -4.77
CA TYR A 64 18.84 5.60 -6.00
C TYR A 64 18.81 4.09 -5.77
N LEU A 65 19.35 3.61 -4.65
CA LEU A 65 19.22 2.21 -4.26
C LEU A 65 17.76 1.81 -4.03
N CYS A 66 16.98 2.66 -3.36
CA CYS A 66 15.55 2.42 -3.14
C CYS A 66 14.80 2.24 -4.46
N ILE A 67 14.98 3.13 -5.45
CA ILE A 67 14.30 2.99 -6.75
C ILE A 67 14.82 1.81 -7.57
N ALA A 68 16.10 1.43 -7.42
CA ALA A 68 16.66 0.25 -8.10
C ALA A 68 15.94 -1.05 -7.69
N THR A 69 15.38 -1.12 -6.47
CA THR A 69 14.58 -2.28 -6.05
C THR A 69 13.31 -2.50 -6.88
N MET A 70 12.80 -1.46 -7.58
CA MET A 70 11.67 -1.62 -8.51
C MET A 70 12.01 -2.49 -9.72
N MET A 71 13.30 -2.65 -10.05
CA MET A 71 13.75 -3.47 -11.16
C MET A 71 13.67 -4.97 -10.85
N VAL A 72 13.49 -5.34 -9.58
CA VAL A 72 13.39 -6.74 -9.16
C VAL A 72 11.94 -7.19 -9.36
N PRO A 73 11.67 -8.14 -10.29
CA PRO A 73 10.33 -8.65 -10.51
C PRO A 73 9.85 -9.48 -9.32
N PHE A 74 8.59 -9.31 -8.94
CA PHE A 74 7.98 -10.02 -7.81
C PHE A 74 8.10 -11.55 -7.93
N GLN A 75 8.02 -12.09 -9.15
CA GLN A 75 8.09 -13.52 -9.41
C GLN A 75 9.41 -14.15 -8.94
N VAL A 76 10.52 -13.39 -8.97
CA VAL A 76 11.84 -13.87 -8.54
C VAL A 76 11.93 -13.89 -7.01
N THR A 77 11.29 -12.94 -6.32
CA THR A 77 11.29 -12.86 -4.85
C THR A 77 10.18 -13.69 -4.20
N MET A 78 9.19 -14.13 -4.98
CA MET A 78 8.02 -14.87 -4.52
C MET A 78 8.38 -16.13 -3.69
N VAL A 79 9.21 -17.02 -4.24
CA VAL A 79 9.57 -18.28 -3.56
C VAL A 79 10.42 -18.02 -2.30
N PRO A 80 11.48 -17.20 -2.34
CA PRO A 80 12.23 -16.83 -1.14
C PRO A 80 11.36 -16.21 -0.04
N LEU A 81 10.47 -15.27 -0.38
CA LEU A 81 9.58 -14.61 0.58
C LEU A 81 8.61 -15.61 1.23
N PHE A 82 8.06 -16.54 0.44
CA PHE A 82 7.22 -17.61 0.98
C PHE A 82 7.97 -18.45 2.02
N ILE A 83 9.22 -18.84 1.74
CA ILE A 83 10.04 -19.62 2.68
C ILE A 83 10.26 -18.84 3.98
N ILE A 84 10.60 -17.55 3.89
CA ILE A 84 10.81 -16.66 5.06
C ILE A 84 9.54 -16.59 5.91
N PHE A 85 8.39 -16.28 5.31
CA PHE A 85 7.14 -16.17 6.06
C PHE A 85 6.62 -17.51 6.59
N LYS A 86 6.93 -18.61 5.91
CA LYS A 86 6.68 -19.96 6.43
C LYS A 86 7.52 -20.24 7.67
N GLN A 87 8.81 -19.87 7.67
CA GLN A 87 9.68 -20.01 8.84
C GLN A 87 9.22 -19.13 10.01
N PHE A 88 8.66 -17.95 9.73
CA PHE A 88 8.04 -17.10 10.75
C PHE A 88 6.68 -17.61 11.25
N GLY A 89 6.12 -18.65 10.62
CA GLY A 89 4.78 -19.15 10.95
C GLY A 89 3.64 -18.21 10.54
N TRP A 90 3.89 -17.30 9.60
CA TRP A 90 2.90 -16.29 9.16
C TRP A 90 2.01 -16.77 8.01
N VAL A 91 2.34 -17.91 7.40
CA VAL A 91 1.47 -18.55 6.40
C VAL A 91 0.12 -18.83 7.03
N ASN A 92 -0.95 -18.65 6.25
CA ASN A 92 -2.34 -18.72 6.67
C ASN A 92 -2.74 -17.56 7.60
N THR A 93 -2.13 -16.39 7.44
CA THR A 93 -2.51 -15.12 8.09
C THR A 93 -2.37 -13.97 7.08
N PHE A 94 -2.90 -12.79 7.41
CA PHE A 94 -2.73 -11.58 6.60
C PHE A 94 -1.36 -10.90 6.81
N LEU A 95 -0.55 -11.36 7.77
CA LEU A 95 0.72 -10.71 8.12
C LEU A 95 1.71 -10.60 6.95
N PRO A 96 1.93 -11.65 6.12
CA PRO A 96 2.82 -11.56 4.96
C PRO A 96 2.39 -10.51 3.94
N LEU A 97 1.09 -10.19 3.92
CA LEU A 97 0.49 -9.25 2.98
C LEU A 97 0.49 -7.82 3.53
N VAL A 98 0.26 -7.66 4.83
CA VAL A 98 0.05 -6.36 5.49
C VAL A 98 1.35 -5.78 6.05
N VAL A 99 2.16 -6.58 6.74
CA VAL A 99 3.34 -6.07 7.45
C VAL A 99 4.39 -5.45 6.50
N PRO A 100 4.72 -6.07 5.34
CA PRO A 100 5.64 -5.47 4.38
C PRO A 100 5.22 -4.08 3.87
N ALA A 101 3.91 -3.79 3.85
CA ALA A 101 3.39 -2.49 3.42
C ALA A 101 3.89 -1.32 4.28
N PHE A 102 4.28 -1.57 5.53
CA PHE A 102 4.80 -0.56 6.46
C PHE A 102 6.28 -0.24 6.24
N PHE A 103 6.96 -0.90 5.30
CA PHE A 103 8.35 -0.62 4.94
C PHE A 103 8.48 0.28 3.70
N GLY A 104 7.35 0.80 3.21
CA GLY A 104 7.29 1.71 2.07
C GLY A 104 7.28 0.99 0.72
N ALA A 105 6.77 1.67 -0.28
CA ALA A 105 6.77 1.21 -1.65
C ALA A 105 7.65 2.14 -2.50
N PRO A 106 8.73 1.64 -3.14
CA PRO A 106 9.69 2.47 -3.84
C PRO A 106 9.07 3.45 -4.85
N TYR A 107 8.04 3.02 -5.60
CA TYR A 107 7.32 3.87 -6.55
C TYR A 107 6.66 5.07 -5.88
N PHE A 108 5.92 4.83 -4.78
CA PHE A 108 5.25 5.91 -4.05
C PHE A 108 6.23 6.78 -3.26
N ILE A 109 7.35 6.22 -2.78
CA ILE A 109 8.45 6.99 -2.20
C ILE A 109 9.02 7.96 -3.24
N PHE A 110 9.31 7.48 -4.44
CA PHE A 110 9.79 8.32 -5.54
C PHE A 110 8.77 9.42 -5.85
N MET A 111 7.50 9.07 -6.07
CA MET A 111 6.45 10.01 -6.43
C MET A 111 6.26 11.10 -5.35
N LEU A 112 6.14 10.71 -4.09
CA LEU A 112 5.99 11.65 -2.97
C LEU A 112 7.23 12.51 -2.80
N ARG A 113 8.44 11.97 -3.02
CA ARG A 113 9.67 12.77 -2.98
C ARG A 113 9.65 13.84 -4.06
N GLN A 114 9.22 13.52 -5.29
CA GLN A 114 9.11 14.54 -6.35
C GLN A 114 8.11 15.62 -5.98
N PHE A 115 6.96 15.25 -5.42
CA PHE A 115 5.96 16.21 -4.96
C PHE A 115 6.49 17.09 -3.80
N PHE A 116 7.13 16.51 -2.79
CA PHE A 116 7.69 17.28 -1.67
C PHE A 116 8.76 18.30 -2.11
N ARG A 117 9.45 18.06 -3.23
CA ARG A 117 10.44 19.00 -3.78
C ARG A 117 9.80 20.18 -4.53
N THR A 118 8.51 20.12 -4.89
CA THR A 118 7.81 21.27 -5.47
C THR A 118 7.33 22.26 -4.40
N ILE A 119 7.32 21.85 -3.13
CA ILE A 119 6.94 22.71 -2.00
C ILE A 119 8.14 23.59 -1.63
N PRO A 120 7.99 24.92 -1.50
CA PRO A 120 9.10 25.81 -1.12
C PRO A 120 9.82 25.36 0.17
N GLU A 121 11.16 25.41 0.20
CA GLU A 121 11.95 25.06 1.40
C GLU A 121 11.70 26.07 2.54
N GLU A 122 11.41 27.33 2.20
CA GLU A 122 11.14 28.43 3.14
C GLU A 122 10.05 28.11 4.17
N LEU A 123 9.04 27.29 3.80
CA LEU A 123 7.99 26.86 4.74
C LEU A 123 8.53 25.97 5.85
N SER A 124 9.52 25.12 5.54
CA SER A 124 10.20 24.30 6.55
C SER A 124 11.14 25.13 7.40
N ASP A 125 11.79 26.14 6.82
CA ASP A 125 12.69 27.03 7.56
C ASP A 125 11.91 27.95 8.50
N ALA A 126 10.76 28.48 8.07
CA ALA A 126 9.86 29.24 8.94
C ALA A 126 9.39 28.41 10.14
N ALA A 127 8.98 27.16 9.91
CA ALA A 127 8.59 26.25 11.00
C ALA A 127 9.74 25.99 11.99
N ARG A 128 10.99 25.86 11.50
CA ARG A 128 12.18 25.71 12.36
C ARG A 128 12.46 26.98 13.19
N ILE A 129 12.27 28.16 12.60
CA ILE A 129 12.38 29.44 13.32
C ILE A 129 11.33 29.53 14.44
N ASP A 130 10.12 29.03 14.20
CA ASP A 130 9.05 28.91 15.20
C ASP A 130 9.29 27.79 16.24
N GLY A 131 10.44 27.11 16.19
CA GLY A 131 10.83 26.06 17.13
C GLY A 131 10.24 24.67 16.85
N ALA A 132 9.64 24.45 15.67
CA ALA A 132 9.14 23.14 15.28
C ALA A 132 10.29 22.18 14.95
N ASN A 133 10.24 20.96 15.50
CA ASN A 133 11.12 19.87 15.09
C ASN A 133 10.66 19.26 13.76
N GLU A 134 11.49 18.41 13.13
CA GLU A 134 11.21 17.82 11.82
C GLU A 134 9.91 17.00 11.77
N PHE A 135 9.55 16.29 12.83
CA PHE A 135 8.28 15.54 12.87
C PHE A 135 7.07 16.48 12.88
N VAL A 136 7.15 17.57 13.64
CA VAL A 136 6.11 18.60 13.67
C VAL A 136 6.02 19.31 12.32
N THR A 137 7.15 19.68 11.72
CA THR A 137 7.20 20.29 10.39
C THR A 137 6.60 19.37 9.33
N MET A 138 6.96 18.08 9.33
CA MET A 138 6.37 17.10 8.43
C MET A 138 4.85 17.04 8.62
N TRP A 139 4.38 16.81 9.86
CA TRP A 139 2.97 16.51 10.12
C TRP A 139 2.05 17.72 9.98
N ARG A 140 2.48 18.90 10.44
CA ARG A 140 1.64 20.11 10.51
C ARG A 140 1.79 21.03 9.30
N VAL A 141 2.92 20.97 8.57
CA VAL A 141 3.19 21.88 7.45
C VAL A 141 3.20 21.14 6.13
N ILE A 142 4.04 20.11 5.99
CA ILE A 142 4.28 19.47 4.69
C ILE A 142 3.17 18.49 4.28
N LEU A 143 2.70 17.61 5.17
CA LEU A 143 1.66 16.63 4.85
C LEU A 143 0.32 17.28 4.42
N PRO A 144 -0.18 18.35 5.07
CA PRO A 144 -1.40 19.03 4.64
C PRO A 144 -1.33 19.59 3.22
N LEU A 145 -0.17 20.12 2.81
CA LEU A 145 0.09 20.60 1.45
C LEU A 145 0.22 19.46 0.42
N THR A 146 0.50 18.25 0.90
CA THR A 146 0.72 17.05 0.07
C THR A 146 -0.51 16.13 -0.01
N LYS A 147 -1.65 16.56 0.55
CA LYS A 147 -2.91 15.80 0.50
C LYS A 147 -3.26 15.25 -0.90
N PRO A 148 -3.16 16.02 -2.00
CA PRO A 148 -3.48 15.49 -3.33
C PRO A 148 -2.63 14.27 -3.70
N ALA A 149 -1.32 14.31 -3.47
CA ALA A 149 -0.44 13.19 -3.76
C ALA A 149 -0.66 12.01 -2.80
N LEU A 150 -0.95 12.27 -1.52
CA LEU A 150 -1.27 11.21 -0.55
C LEU A 150 -2.57 10.47 -0.93
N VAL A 151 -3.58 11.18 -1.43
CA VAL A 151 -4.82 10.56 -1.93
C VAL A 151 -4.52 9.66 -3.12
N VAL A 152 -3.63 10.08 -4.02
CA VAL A 152 -3.19 9.25 -5.16
C VAL A 152 -2.51 7.96 -4.67
N VAL A 153 -1.58 8.06 -3.71
CA VAL A 153 -0.95 6.87 -3.11
C VAL A 153 -1.99 5.94 -2.49
N ALA A 154 -2.91 6.49 -1.70
CA ALA A 154 -3.92 5.72 -1.01
C ALA A 154 -4.86 5.01 -2.00
N LEU A 155 -5.33 5.73 -3.02
CA LEU A 155 -6.23 5.19 -4.05
C LEU A 155 -5.58 4.05 -4.84
N PHE A 156 -4.36 4.27 -5.36
CA PHE A 156 -3.67 3.23 -6.13
C PHE A 156 -3.28 2.05 -5.26
N THR A 157 -2.88 2.26 -4.00
CA THR A 157 -2.58 1.15 -3.09
C THR A 157 -3.82 0.33 -2.78
N PHE A 158 -4.94 0.99 -2.49
CA PHE A 158 -6.21 0.31 -2.22
C PHE A 158 -6.67 -0.50 -3.42
N MET A 159 -6.63 0.09 -4.62
CA MET A 159 -6.99 -0.60 -5.86
C MET A 159 -6.09 -1.81 -6.13
N ASN A 160 -4.79 -1.71 -5.86
CA ASN A 160 -3.88 -2.85 -5.98
C ASN A 160 -4.25 -3.97 -5.01
N ALA A 161 -4.47 -3.66 -3.72
CA ALA A 161 -4.84 -4.67 -2.73
C ALA A 161 -6.24 -5.27 -2.99
N TRP A 162 -7.17 -4.49 -3.54
CA TRP A 162 -8.49 -4.97 -3.95
C TRP A 162 -8.42 -6.00 -5.08
N ASN A 163 -7.51 -5.79 -6.05
CA ASN A 163 -7.35 -6.65 -7.21
C ASN A 163 -6.26 -7.73 -7.03
N ASP A 164 -5.56 -7.77 -5.89
CA ASP A 164 -4.50 -8.76 -5.68
C ASP A 164 -5.10 -10.14 -5.44
N TYR A 165 -4.85 -11.02 -6.41
CA TYR A 165 -5.15 -12.44 -6.34
C TYR A 165 -3.94 -13.26 -5.87
N LEU A 166 -2.75 -12.93 -6.40
CA LEU A 166 -1.57 -13.79 -6.31
C LEU A 166 -1.01 -13.82 -4.89
N GLY A 167 -0.93 -12.66 -4.21
CA GLY A 167 -0.50 -12.60 -2.81
C GLY A 167 -1.37 -13.47 -1.91
N PRO A 168 -2.68 -13.25 -1.84
CA PRO A 168 -3.61 -14.07 -1.08
C PRO A 168 -3.54 -15.55 -1.42
N LEU A 169 -3.44 -15.92 -2.69
CA LEU A 169 -3.33 -17.33 -3.11
C LEU A 169 -2.10 -18.03 -2.50
N ILE A 170 -0.97 -17.33 -2.38
CA ILE A 170 0.27 -17.89 -1.85
C ILE A 170 0.18 -18.11 -0.33
N TYR A 171 -0.42 -17.16 0.38
CA TYR A 171 -0.36 -17.11 1.85
C TYR A 171 -1.62 -17.59 2.56
N LEU A 172 -2.81 -17.48 1.96
CA LEU A 172 -4.09 -17.82 2.61
C LEU A 172 -4.54 -19.20 2.14
N ARG A 173 -4.78 -20.12 3.08
CA ARG A 173 -5.16 -21.51 2.76
C ARG A 173 -6.54 -21.90 3.25
N ARG A 174 -7.01 -21.28 4.33
CA ARG A 174 -8.36 -21.48 4.85
C ARG A 174 -9.34 -20.57 4.14
N GLU A 175 -10.47 -21.13 3.73
CA GLU A 175 -11.56 -20.42 3.06
C GLU A 175 -12.04 -19.21 3.88
N GLU A 176 -12.12 -19.33 5.20
CA GLU A 176 -12.50 -18.24 6.12
C GLU A 176 -11.62 -16.99 6.01
N GLN A 177 -10.42 -17.12 5.43
CA GLN A 177 -9.46 -16.03 5.25
C GLN A 177 -9.43 -15.51 3.82
N TYR A 178 -10.15 -16.12 2.88
CA TYR A 178 -10.11 -15.70 1.50
C TYR A 178 -10.60 -14.26 1.35
N VAL A 179 -9.95 -13.56 0.42
CA VAL A 179 -10.39 -12.26 -0.09
C VAL A 179 -11.30 -12.49 -1.30
N LEU A 180 -12.03 -11.47 -1.74
CA LEU A 180 -12.96 -11.55 -2.85
C LEU A 180 -12.29 -12.07 -4.12
N ALA A 181 -11.12 -11.54 -4.46
CA ALA A 181 -10.39 -11.95 -5.66
C ALA A 181 -10.01 -13.44 -5.67
N LEU A 182 -9.89 -14.07 -4.49
CA LEU A 182 -9.53 -15.48 -4.36
C LEU A 182 -10.75 -16.41 -4.23
N GLY A 183 -11.81 -15.93 -3.59
CA GLY A 183 -13.00 -16.71 -3.27
C GLY A 183 -14.12 -16.66 -4.32
N LEU A 184 -13.97 -15.84 -5.36
CA LEU A 184 -14.89 -15.71 -6.50
C LEU A 184 -14.13 -15.95 -7.81
#